data_AF-A0A3B9CY73-F1
#
_entry.id   AF-A0A3B9CY73-F1
#
_cell.length_a   1.000
_cell.length_b   1.000
_cell.length_c   1.000
_cell.angle_alpha   90.00
_cell.angle_beta   90.00
_cell.angle_gamma   90.00
#
_symmetry.space_group_name_H-M   'P 1'
#
loop_
_entity.id
_entity.type
_entity.pdbx_description
1 polymer ?
#
loop_
_entity_poly.entity_id
_entity_poly.type
_entity_poly.pdbx_seq_one_letter_code
_entity_poly.pdbx_strand_id
1 'polypeptide(L)' 'MRFAPAILSIILCTSLSADPWKKHVIMSQGHCNTAVALDANGDRHLDVIASVNGKVSLFIAPDWTQ' A
#
# COMPACT_ATOMS: atom_id res chain seq x y z
N MET A 1 -5.68 49.18 37.47
CA MET A 1 -4.83 48.07 36.96
C MET A 1 -5.63 46.78 37.10
N ARG A 2 -6.08 46.17 35.99
CA ARG A 2 -6.83 44.90 35.99
C ARG A 2 -5.98 43.84 35.30
N PHE A 3 -5.65 42.77 36.02
CA PHE A 3 -4.90 41.62 35.51
C PHE A 3 -5.88 40.68 34.79
N ALA A 4 -5.61 40.36 33.53
CA ALA A 4 -6.33 39.33 32.78
C ALA A 4 -5.61 37.98 32.98
N PRO A 5 -6.31 36.86 33.27
CA PRO A 5 -5.67 35.56 33.35
C PRO A 5 -5.45 35.03 31.94
N ALA A 6 -4.20 34.78 31.58
CA ALA A 6 -3.86 34.05 30.36
C ALA A 6 -4.25 32.57 30.57
N ILE A 7 -5.33 32.13 29.93
CA ILE A 7 -5.71 30.72 29.87
C ILE A 7 -4.73 30.04 28.93
N LEU A 8 -3.83 29.23 29.50
CA LEU A 8 -2.86 28.43 28.76
C LEU A 8 -3.57 27.24 28.11
N SER A 9 -3.97 27.38 26.84
CA SER A 9 -4.45 26.26 26.04
C SER A 9 -3.28 25.35 25.67
N ILE A 10 -3.19 24.20 26.34
CA ILE A 10 -2.28 23.11 25.96
C ILE A 10 -2.85 22.46 24.69
N ILE A 11 -2.22 22.71 23.55
CA ILE A 11 -2.54 22.02 22.28
C ILE A 11 -1.88 20.63 22.37
N LEU A 12 -2.69 19.59 22.54
CA LEU A 12 -2.25 18.20 22.42
C LEU A 12 -2.00 17.91 20.93
N CYS A 13 -0.74 18.02 20.51
CA CYS A 13 -0.33 17.68 19.15
C CYS A 13 -0.28 16.14 19.03
N THR A 14 -1.39 15.51 18.64
CA THR A 14 -1.39 14.09 18.28
C THR A 14 -0.60 13.93 16.99
N SER A 15 0.55 13.25 17.05
CA SER A 15 1.30 12.89 15.85
C SER A 15 0.45 11.94 15.01
N LEU A 16 -0.01 12.40 13.84
CA LEU A 16 -0.50 11.47 12.81
C LEU A 16 0.72 10.70 12.29
N SER A 17 0.94 9.50 12.81
CA SER A 17 1.80 8.54 12.14
C SER A 17 1.00 7.94 10.99
N ALA A 18 1.62 7.83 9.82
CA ALA A 18 1.07 6.98 8.77
C ALA A 18 1.03 5.53 9.28
N ASP A 19 -0.04 4.81 8.94
CA ASP A 19 -0.03 3.37 9.11
C ASP A 19 1.10 2.76 8.27
N PRO A 20 1.77 1.71 8.77
CA PRO A 20 2.82 1.05 8.01
C PRO A 20 2.23 0.45 6.73
N TRP A 21 2.96 0.60 5.63
CA TRP A 21 2.61 -0.05 4.38
C TRP A 21 2.60 -1.57 4.54
N LYS A 22 1.43 -2.18 4.33
CA LYS A 22 1.29 -3.65 4.35
C LYS A 22 1.94 -4.24 3.11
N LYS A 23 2.99 -5.04 3.30
CA LYS A 23 3.61 -5.80 2.22
C LYS A 23 2.70 -6.95 1.81
N HIS A 24 2.47 -7.09 0.51
CA HIS A 24 1.83 -8.23 -0.11
C HIS A 24 2.85 -8.94 -1.02
N VAL A 25 3.01 -10.26 -0.86
CA VAL A 25 3.91 -11.07 -1.70
C VAL A 25 3.05 -11.80 -2.74
N ILE A 26 3.28 -11.50 -4.02
CA ILE A 26 2.53 -12.08 -5.15
C ILE A 26 3.24 -13.32 -5.71
N MET A 27 4.58 -13.27 -5.79
CA MET A 27 5.42 -14.39 -6.20
C MET A 27 6.78 -14.26 -5.51
N SER A 28 7.32 -15.38 -5.01
CA SER A 28 8.62 -15.42 -4.32
C SER A 28 9.70 -16.18 -5.11
N GLN A 29 9.33 -16.80 -6.24
CA GLN A 29 10.22 -17.62 -7.04
C GLN A 29 10.64 -16.90 -8.31
N GLY A 30 11.92 -17.06 -8.65
CA GLY A 30 12.44 -16.59 -9.93
C GLY A 30 12.96 -15.15 -9.94
N HIS A 31 13.51 -14.76 -11.09
CA HIS A 31 13.90 -13.39 -11.37
C HIS A 31 12.74 -12.67 -12.08
N CYS A 32 12.29 -11.56 -11.50
CA CYS A 32 11.27 -10.69 -12.09
C CYS A 32 11.97 -9.52 -12.80
N ASN A 33 11.71 -9.36 -14.10
CA ASN A 33 12.27 -8.26 -14.88
C ASN A 33 11.35 -7.04 -14.91
N THR A 34 10.04 -7.26 -14.88
CA THR A 34 9.02 -6.20 -15.01
C THR A 34 7.73 -6.66 -14.36
N ALA A 35 7.01 -5.74 -13.71
CA ALA A 35 5.67 -5.95 -13.18
C ALA A 35 4.84 -4.67 -13.41
N VAL A 36 3.58 -4.83 -13.85
CA VAL A 36 2.64 -3.74 -14.10
C VAL A 36 1.28 -4.09 -13.48
N ALA A 37 0.64 -3.11 -12.85
CA ALA A 37 -0.69 -3.26 -12.27
C ALA A 37 -1.78 -2.90 -13.30
N LEU A 38 -2.86 -3.69 -13.32
CA LEU A 38 -4.05 -3.46 -14.15
C LEU A 38 -5.27 -4.15 -13.52
N ASP A 39 -6.48 -3.71 -13.86
CA ASP A 39 -7.71 -4.44 -13.58
C ASP A 39 -8.03 -5.34 -14.79
N ALA A 40 -7.60 -6.61 -14.74
CA ALA A 40 -7.68 -7.52 -15.89
C ALA A 40 -9.03 -8.25 -15.97
N ASN A 41 -9.70 -8.45 -14.83
CA ASN A 41 -10.95 -9.21 -14.73
C ASN A 41 -12.19 -8.32 -14.51
N GLY A 42 -12.02 -7.01 -14.29
CA GLY A 42 -13.11 -6.05 -14.10
C GLY A 42 -13.69 -6.03 -12.68
N ASP A 43 -13.03 -6.64 -11.70
CA ASP A 43 -13.50 -6.71 -10.31
C ASP A 43 -13.05 -5.51 -9.44
N ARG A 44 -12.29 -4.59 -10.04
CA ARG A 44 -11.73 -3.37 -9.43
C ARG A 44 -10.62 -3.61 -8.40
N HIS A 45 -10.14 -4.83 -8.24
CA HIS A 45 -8.86 -5.11 -7.61
C HIS A 45 -7.75 -5.04 -8.66
N LEU A 46 -6.59 -4.55 -8.27
CA LEU A 46 -5.46 -4.46 -9.19
C LEU A 46 -4.72 -5.80 -9.24
N ASP A 47 -4.79 -6.44 -10.39
CA ASP A 47 -3.99 -7.59 -10.79
C ASP A 47 -2.58 -7.16 -11.18
N VAL A 48 -1.69 -8.14 -11.34
CA VAL A 48 -0.30 -7.90 -11.78
C VAL A 48 0.03 -8.75 -12.99
N ILE A 49 0.50 -8.12 -14.08
CA ILE A 49 1.21 -8.82 -15.16
C ILE A 49 2.70 -8.66 -14.89
N ALA A 50 3.43 -9.77 -14.87
CA ALA A 50 4.87 -9.76 -14.68
C ALA A 50 5.62 -10.67 -15.64
N SER A 51 6.83 -10.25 -16.01
CA SER A 51 7.82 -11.10 -16.68
C SER A 51 8.67 -11.79 -15.63
N VAL A 52 8.40 -13.08 -15.36
CA VAL A 52 9.09 -13.89 -14.36
C VAL A 52 9.43 -15.26 -14.93
N ASN A 53 10.64 -15.77 -14.65
CA ASN A 53 11.09 -17.10 -15.10
C ASN A 53 10.97 -17.32 -16.62
N GLY A 54 11.25 -16.28 -17.42
CA GLY A 54 11.17 -16.34 -18.87
C GLY A 54 9.74 -16.43 -19.42
N LYS A 55 8.72 -16.15 -18.61
CA LYS A 55 7.31 -16.14 -19.00
C LYS A 55 6.65 -14.83 -18.62
N VAL A 56 5.59 -14.48 -19.35
CA VAL A 56 4.63 -13.45 -18.94
C VAL A 56 3.52 -14.16 -18.18
N SER A 57 3.32 -13.79 -16.92
CA SER A 57 2.31 -14.36 -16.03
C SER A 57 1.36 -13.27 -15.54
N LEU A 58 0.07 -13.58 -15.50
CA LEU A 58 -0.97 -12.75 -14.88
C LEU A 58 -1.31 -13.32 -13.50
N PHE A 59 -1.29 -12.47 -12.48
CA PHE A 59 -1.61 -12.79 -11.09
C PHE A 59 -2.89 -12.06 -10.70
N ILE A 60 -3.97 -12.83 -10.53
CA ILE A 60 -5.29 -12.29 -10.19
C ILE A 60 -5.37 -11.99 -8.69
N ALA A 61 -5.73 -10.76 -8.35
CA ALA A 61 -6.03 -10.33 -6.99
C ALA A 61 -7.37 -10.89 -6.51
N PRO A 62 -7.65 -10.88 -5.19
CA PRO A 62 -6.75 -10.52 -4.08
C PRO A 62 -5.93 -11.70 -3.54
N ASP A 63 -6.26 -12.93 -3.95
CA ASP A 63 -5.79 -14.11 -3.23
C ASP A 63 -4.40 -14.58 -3.66
N TRP A 64 -3.91 -14.16 -4.84
CA TRP A 64 -2.58 -14.46 -5.40
C TRP A 64 -2.03 -15.85 -5.01
N THR A 65 -2.83 -16.89 -5.18
CA THR A 65 -2.44 -18.27 -4.87
C THR A 65 -1.66 -18.83 -6.06
N GLN A 66 -0.34 -18.87 -5.97
CA GLN A 66 0.52 -19.64 -6.88
C GLN A 66 1.30 -20.70 -6.12
#